data_AF-A0A2N3QNU0-F1
#
_entry.id   AF-A0A2N3QNU0-F1
#
_cell.length_a   1.000
_cell.length_b   1.000
_cell.length_c   1.000
_cell.angle_alpha   90.00
_cell.angle_beta   90.00
_cell.angle_gamma   90.00
#
_symmetry.space_group_name_H-M   'P 1'
#
loop_
_entity.id
_entity.type
_entity.pdbx_description
1 polymer ?
#
loop_
_entity_poly.entity_id
_entity_poly.type
_entity_poly.pdbx_seq_one_letter_code
_entity_poly.pdbx_strand_id
1 'polypeptide(L)'
;MVYEFDGTKYGNLRDMRAARCVKCLDLVRGGMNFTRAARAVGVSKRTGKVWRNGRTRPTGRNERPLSDRCRGDMDKSRRTDAGCLCMDERIAIAGMHRAGSGVRAIARALGRAPSTISRELRRNADDISGVYGPHRAQQMATHRLKRPKPRVLRCPMESGRYEIGASGQTYERP
;
A
#
# COMPACT_ATOMS: atom_id res chain seq x y z
N MET A 1 -5.59 2.08 -37.35
CA MET A 1 -5.24 0.75 -36.78
C MET A 1 -6.42 0.32 -35.92
N VAL A 2 -7.22 -0.65 -36.39
CA VAL A 2 -8.40 -1.16 -35.66
C VAL A 2 -7.96 -2.40 -34.88
N TYR A 3 -8.31 -2.47 -33.61
CA TYR A 3 -7.92 -3.58 -32.74
C TYR A 3 -9.08 -4.56 -32.61
N GLU A 4 -8.86 -5.85 -32.81
CA GLU A 4 -9.94 -6.85 -32.76
C GLU A 4 -9.74 -7.85 -31.62
N PHE A 5 -10.85 -8.21 -30.96
CA PHE A 5 -10.91 -9.27 -29.98
C PHE A 5 -12.33 -9.87 -29.94
N ASP A 6 -12.43 -11.20 -30.01
CA ASP A 6 -13.71 -11.94 -29.94
C ASP A 6 -14.74 -11.46 -31.00
N GLY A 7 -14.26 -11.10 -32.20
CA GLY A 7 -15.10 -10.57 -33.30
C GLY A 7 -15.53 -9.11 -33.16
N THR A 8 -15.14 -8.43 -32.08
CA THR A 8 -15.45 -7.02 -31.86
C THR A 8 -14.27 -6.12 -32.21
N LYS A 9 -14.56 -5.06 -32.98
CA LYS A 9 -13.61 -4.01 -33.38
C LYS A 9 -13.58 -2.92 -32.32
N TYR A 10 -12.38 -2.55 -31.89
CA TYR A 10 -12.11 -1.49 -30.92
C TYR A 10 -11.31 -0.37 -31.59
N GLY A 11 -11.70 0.87 -31.31
CA GLY A 11 -10.96 2.06 -31.74
C GLY A 11 -9.58 2.16 -31.09
N ASN A 12 -9.46 1.71 -29.83
CA ASN A 12 -8.24 1.85 -29.04
C ASN A 12 -7.76 0.51 -28.46
N LEU A 13 -6.44 0.37 -28.36
CA LEU A 13 -5.78 -0.78 -27.74
C LEU A 13 -6.14 -0.95 -26.25
N ARG A 14 -6.40 0.17 -25.56
CA ARG A 14 -6.80 0.18 -24.14
C ARG A 14 -8.15 -0.50 -23.93
N ASP A 15 -9.11 -0.22 -24.80
CA ASP A 15 -10.49 -0.71 -24.69
C ASP A 15 -10.54 -2.21 -25.01
N MET A 16 -9.84 -2.64 -26.07
CA MET A 16 -9.65 -4.06 -26.37
C MET A 16 -8.96 -4.80 -25.22
N ARG A 17 -7.93 -4.21 -24.58
CA ARG A 17 -7.27 -4.80 -23.41
C ARG A 17 -8.21 -4.91 -22.21
N ALA A 18 -9.07 -3.91 -21.99
CA ALA A 18 -10.08 -3.96 -20.93
C ALA A 18 -11.08 -5.10 -21.17
N ALA A 19 -11.55 -5.27 -22.40
CA ALA A 19 -12.42 -6.40 -22.77
C ALA A 19 -11.74 -7.77 -22.54
N ARG A 20 -10.46 -7.89 -22.89
CA ARG A 20 -9.65 -9.08 -22.58
C ARG A 20 -9.53 -9.33 -21.07
N CYS A 21 -9.32 -8.28 -20.26
CA CYS A 21 -9.29 -8.41 -18.80
C CYS A 21 -10.60 -8.99 -18.27
N VAL A 22 -11.75 -8.47 -18.72
CA VAL A 22 -13.08 -8.91 -18.31
C VAL A 22 -13.29 -10.39 -18.67
N LYS A 23 -13.09 -10.76 -19.94
CA LYS A 23 -13.23 -12.15 -20.39
C LYS A 23 -12.34 -13.12 -19.60
N CYS A 24 -11.11 -12.72 -19.30
CA CYS A 24 -10.19 -13.52 -18.51
C CYS A 24 -10.68 -13.73 -17.07
N LEU A 25 -11.34 -12.75 -16.47
CA LEU A 25 -11.91 -12.85 -15.12
C LEU A 25 -13.20 -13.69 -15.11
N ASP A 26 -14.00 -13.63 -16.15
CA ASP A 26 -15.23 -14.43 -16.23
C ASP A 26 -14.93 -15.93 -16.40
N LEU A 27 -13.93 -16.28 -17.20
CA LEU A 27 -13.43 -17.66 -17.29
C LEU A 27 -12.93 -18.20 -15.93
N VAL A 28 -12.30 -17.34 -15.14
CA VAL A 28 -11.86 -17.68 -13.78
C VAL A 28 -13.04 -17.89 -12.86
N ARG A 29 -14.06 -17.02 -12.93
CA ARG A 29 -15.29 -17.16 -12.14
C ARG A 29 -16.04 -18.45 -12.49
N GLY A 30 -15.98 -18.87 -13.76
CA GLY A 30 -16.45 -20.18 -14.22
C GLY A 30 -15.58 -21.38 -13.80
N GLY A 31 -14.62 -21.20 -12.88
CA GLY A 31 -13.80 -22.28 -12.32
C GLY A 31 -12.54 -22.62 -13.11
N MET A 32 -12.25 -21.92 -14.22
CA MET A 32 -11.03 -22.16 -14.99
C MET A 32 -9.79 -21.66 -14.24
N ASN A 33 -8.73 -22.47 -14.23
CA ASN A 33 -7.46 -22.03 -13.66
C ASN A 33 -6.91 -20.80 -14.41
N PHE A 34 -6.19 -19.95 -13.69
CA PHE A 34 -5.77 -18.65 -14.22
C PHE A 34 -4.85 -18.73 -15.44
N THR A 35 -4.02 -19.78 -15.50
CA THR A 35 -3.08 -19.98 -16.61
C THR A 35 -3.82 -20.35 -17.89
N ARG A 36 -4.85 -21.22 -17.80
CA ARG A 36 -5.72 -21.58 -18.93
C ARG A 36 -6.58 -20.40 -19.36
N ALA A 37 -7.15 -19.65 -18.42
CA ALA A 37 -7.94 -18.45 -18.73
C ALA A 37 -7.11 -17.38 -19.46
N ALA A 38 -5.87 -17.11 -19.01
CA ALA A 38 -4.98 -16.17 -19.67
C ALA A 38 -4.61 -16.62 -21.10
N ARG A 39 -4.31 -17.92 -21.28
CA ARG A 39 -4.03 -18.49 -22.61
C ARG A 39 -5.23 -18.41 -23.55
N ALA A 40 -6.45 -18.68 -23.05
CA ALA A 40 -7.68 -18.59 -23.84
C ALA A 40 -7.96 -17.18 -24.38
N VAL A 41 -7.52 -16.15 -23.66
CA VAL A 41 -7.64 -14.73 -24.07
C VAL A 41 -6.42 -14.25 -24.88
N GLY A 42 -5.45 -15.12 -25.16
CA GLY A 42 -4.25 -14.79 -25.93
C GLY A 42 -3.24 -13.92 -25.16
N VAL A 43 -3.19 -14.04 -23.83
CA VAL A 43 -2.25 -13.29 -22.98
C VAL A 43 -1.34 -14.17 -22.14
N SER A 44 -0.14 -13.66 -21.86
CA SER A 44 0.79 -14.37 -20.97
C SER A 44 0.22 -14.48 -19.55
N LYS A 45 0.57 -15.56 -18.85
CA LYS A 45 0.23 -15.74 -17.43
C LYS A 45 0.64 -14.53 -16.57
N ARG A 46 1.81 -13.94 -16.86
CA ARG A 46 2.33 -12.75 -16.16
C ARG A 46 1.43 -11.53 -16.39
N THR A 47 1.00 -11.30 -17.64
CA THR A 47 0.09 -10.22 -18.02
C THR A 47 -1.27 -10.36 -17.33
N GLY A 48 -1.85 -11.56 -17.36
CA GLY A 48 -3.09 -11.82 -16.63
C GLY A 48 -2.93 -11.51 -15.13
N LYS A 49 -1.83 -11.93 -14.52
CA LYS A 49 -1.63 -11.77 -13.07
C LYS A 49 -1.57 -10.28 -12.68
N VAL A 50 -0.99 -9.46 -13.55
CA VAL A 50 -0.97 -8.00 -13.45
C VAL A 50 -2.37 -7.39 -13.59
N TRP A 51 -3.24 -7.95 -14.43
CA TRP A 51 -4.62 -7.47 -14.54
C TRP A 51 -5.44 -7.77 -13.28
N ARG A 52 -5.27 -8.95 -12.68
CA ARG A 52 -5.96 -9.32 -11.43
C ARG A 52 -5.44 -8.55 -10.21
N ASN A 53 -4.12 -8.48 -10.06
CA ASN A 53 -3.49 -8.01 -8.83
C ASN A 53 -3.00 -6.54 -8.94
N GLY A 54 -3.14 -5.92 -10.10
CA GLY A 54 -2.49 -4.66 -10.44
C GLY A 54 -1.02 -4.84 -10.86
N ARG A 55 -0.41 -3.78 -11.41
CA ARG A 55 1.05 -3.75 -11.65
C ARG A 55 1.77 -3.73 -10.31
N THR A 56 2.39 -4.85 -9.95
CA THR A 56 3.36 -4.90 -8.86
C THR A 56 4.57 -4.05 -9.24
N ARG A 57 4.96 -3.10 -8.39
CA ARG A 57 6.16 -2.27 -8.60
C ARG A 57 7.41 -3.16 -8.76
N PRO A 58 8.46 -2.70 -9.46
CA PRO A 58 9.67 -3.48 -9.72
C PRO A 58 10.59 -3.58 -8.47
N THR A 59 10.03 -3.73 -7.27
CA THR A 59 10.77 -3.78 -6.00
C THR A 59 10.94 -5.20 -5.44
N GLY A 60 10.81 -6.23 -6.29
CA GLY A 60 11.17 -7.62 -5.94
C GLY A 60 10.33 -8.30 -4.84
N ARG A 61 9.44 -7.57 -4.18
CA ARG A 61 8.50 -8.09 -3.18
C ARG A 61 7.10 -8.01 -3.77
N ASN A 62 6.41 -9.15 -3.85
CA ASN A 62 4.97 -9.23 -4.07
C ASN A 62 4.27 -8.67 -2.82
N GLU A 63 4.37 -7.35 -2.61
CA GLU A 63 3.53 -6.68 -1.65
C GLU A 63 2.13 -6.70 -2.24
N ARG A 64 1.21 -7.40 -1.55
CA ARG A 64 -0.22 -7.15 -1.69
C ARG A 64 -0.45 -5.65 -1.70
N PRO A 65 -1.49 -5.13 -2.38
CA PRO A 65 -1.83 -3.73 -2.25
C PRO A 65 -1.89 -3.40 -0.75
N LEU A 66 -1.07 -2.45 -0.29
CA LEU A 66 -1.27 -1.75 0.98
C LEU A 66 -2.51 -0.86 0.82
N SER A 67 -3.62 -1.47 0.45
CA SER A 67 -4.92 -0.84 0.26
C SER A 67 -5.78 -1.28 1.42
N ASP A 68 -6.17 -0.29 2.23
CA ASP A 68 -7.17 -0.34 3.29
C ASP A 68 -6.91 -1.28 4.46
N ARG A 69 -6.18 -0.79 5.46
CA ARG A 69 -6.31 -1.32 6.84
C ARG A 69 -7.60 -0.92 7.54
N CYS A 70 -8.50 -0.19 6.86
CA CYS A 70 -9.86 0.10 7.33
C CYS A 70 -10.78 0.18 6.11
N ARG A 71 -11.16 -0.98 5.54
CA ARG A 71 -12.31 -1.05 4.63
C ARG A 71 -13.52 -1.37 5.51
N GLY A 72 -14.51 -0.48 5.54
CA GLY A 72 -15.69 -0.58 6.41
C GLY A 72 -16.67 -1.71 6.05
N ASP A 73 -16.36 -2.54 5.05
CA ASP A 73 -17.22 -3.66 4.59
C ASP A 73 -16.82 -5.03 5.16
N MET A 74 -15.76 -5.10 5.98
CA MET A 74 -15.32 -6.38 6.54
C MET A 74 -16.11 -6.72 7.81
N ASP A 75 -16.94 -7.75 7.72
CA ASP A 75 -17.63 -8.39 8.84
C ASP A 75 -16.60 -8.85 9.88
N LYS A 76 -16.59 -8.14 11.02
CA LYS A 76 -15.83 -8.40 12.24
C LYS A 76 -14.32 -8.09 12.09
N SER A 77 -13.85 -7.17 12.94
CA SER A 77 -12.43 -6.97 13.18
C SER A 77 -11.81 -8.32 13.51
N ARG A 78 -11.05 -8.87 12.55
CA ARG A 78 -10.29 -10.08 12.79
C ARG A 78 -9.45 -9.80 14.03
N ARG A 79 -9.64 -10.65 15.04
CA ARG A 79 -9.06 -10.49 16.38
C ARG A 79 -7.58 -10.18 16.26
N THR A 80 -7.24 -8.96 16.66
CA THR A 80 -5.96 -8.57 17.25
C THR A 80 -4.70 -8.95 16.47
N ASP A 81 -4.36 -8.18 15.44
CA ASP A 81 -2.96 -8.05 15.02
C ASP A 81 -2.56 -6.63 14.56
N ALA A 82 -1.57 -6.10 15.28
CA ALA A 82 -0.59 -5.08 14.89
C ALA A 82 -1.03 -3.61 14.62
N GLY A 83 -1.37 -2.90 15.71
CA GLY A 83 -0.68 -1.62 16.01
C GLY A 83 -1.38 -0.29 15.70
N CYS A 84 -2.53 -0.26 15.03
CA CYS A 84 -3.24 0.99 14.73
C CYS A 84 -4.73 0.91 15.13
N LEU A 85 -5.25 2.02 15.66
CA LEU A 85 -6.68 2.18 15.99
C LEU A 85 -7.47 2.59 14.74
N CYS A 86 -8.60 1.94 14.50
CA CYS A 86 -9.53 2.31 13.41
C CYS A 86 -10.35 3.55 13.77
N MET A 87 -11.12 4.06 12.81
CA MET A 87 -11.96 5.24 13.01
C MET A 87 -13.04 5.01 14.08
N ASP A 88 -13.70 3.85 14.06
CA ASP A 88 -14.77 3.52 15.02
C ASP A 88 -14.22 3.42 16.45
N GLU A 89 -13.05 2.81 16.61
CA GLU A 89 -12.33 2.78 17.89
C GLU A 89 -12.01 4.20 18.38
N ARG A 90 -11.61 5.11 17.48
CA ARG A 90 -11.33 6.52 17.84
C ARG A 90 -12.60 7.27 18.28
N ILE A 91 -13.73 7.03 17.62
CA ILE A 91 -15.03 7.59 18.00
C ILE A 91 -15.43 7.08 19.39
N ALA A 92 -15.31 5.77 19.62
CA ALA A 92 -15.61 5.16 20.91
C ALA A 92 -14.70 5.70 22.04
N ILE A 93 -13.40 5.88 21.78
CA ILE A 93 -12.46 6.51 22.73
C ILE A 93 -12.93 7.93 23.07
N ALA A 94 -13.30 8.75 22.10
CA ALA A 94 -13.76 10.12 22.36
C ALA A 94 -15.05 10.17 23.19
N GLY A 95 -16.02 9.29 22.89
CA GLY A 95 -17.26 9.18 23.67
C GLY A 95 -16.98 8.83 25.14
N MET A 96 -16.20 7.76 25.37
CA MET A 96 -15.87 7.32 26.72
C MET A 96 -14.99 8.32 27.47
N HIS A 97 -14.04 8.97 26.79
CA HIS A 97 -13.18 9.98 27.40
C HIS A 97 -13.97 11.22 27.82
N ARG A 98 -14.94 11.66 27.01
CA ARG A 98 -15.86 12.76 27.38
C ARG A 98 -16.79 12.37 28.55
N ALA A 99 -17.17 11.10 28.63
CA ALA A 99 -17.90 10.55 29.78
C ALA A 99 -17.05 10.36 31.04
N GLY A 100 -15.78 10.78 31.05
CA GLY A 100 -14.88 10.69 32.21
C GLY A 100 -14.30 9.30 32.46
N SER A 101 -14.42 8.36 31.50
CA SER A 101 -13.86 7.02 31.65
C SER A 101 -12.32 7.06 31.62
N GLY A 102 -11.69 6.44 32.62
CA GLY A 102 -10.23 6.34 32.67
C GLY A 102 -9.65 5.45 31.56
N VAL A 103 -8.37 5.68 31.23
CA VAL A 103 -7.63 4.97 30.15
C VAL A 103 -7.75 3.44 30.25
N ARG A 104 -7.67 2.87 31.45
CA ARG A 104 -7.78 1.42 31.68
C ARG A 104 -9.19 0.89 31.42
N ALA A 105 -10.23 1.66 31.70
CA ALA A 105 -11.62 1.28 31.44
C ALA A 105 -11.89 1.26 29.93
N ILE A 106 -11.47 2.32 29.23
CA ILE A 106 -11.55 2.42 27.76
C ILE A 106 -10.81 1.24 27.10
N ALA A 107 -9.61 0.93 27.58
CA ALA A 107 -8.81 -0.17 27.07
C ALA A 107 -9.50 -1.53 27.22
N ARG A 108 -10.11 -1.81 28.38
CA ARG A 108 -10.88 -3.04 28.61
C ARG A 108 -12.10 -3.12 27.69
N ALA A 109 -12.85 -2.03 27.55
CA ALA A 109 -14.04 -1.99 26.69
C ALA A 109 -13.73 -2.30 25.22
N LEU A 110 -12.58 -1.83 24.72
CA LEU A 110 -12.14 -2.04 23.34
C LEU A 110 -11.29 -3.30 23.14
N GLY A 111 -10.98 -4.05 24.20
CA GLY A 111 -10.05 -5.19 24.12
C GLY A 111 -8.63 -4.79 23.69
N ARG A 112 -8.17 -3.58 24.05
CA ARG A 112 -6.87 -3.02 23.69
C ARG A 112 -5.93 -2.88 24.89
N ALA A 113 -4.64 -2.77 24.63
CA ALA A 113 -3.66 -2.45 25.66
C ALA A 113 -3.87 -1.01 26.17
N PRO A 114 -3.80 -0.75 27.50
CA PRO A 114 -3.88 0.60 28.05
C PRO A 114 -2.82 1.56 27.50
N SER A 115 -1.65 1.01 27.13
CA SER A 115 -0.57 1.78 26.50
C SER A 115 -0.94 2.31 25.12
N THR A 116 -1.79 1.61 24.37
CA THR A 116 -2.30 2.08 23.06
C THR A 116 -3.19 3.30 23.24
N ILE A 117 -4.13 3.22 24.19
CA ILE A 117 -5.07 4.32 24.48
C ILE A 117 -4.32 5.55 25.04
N SER A 118 -3.38 5.33 25.97
CA SER A 118 -2.56 6.42 26.51
C SER A 118 -1.72 7.11 25.43
N ARG A 119 -1.07 6.33 24.55
CA ARG A 119 -0.28 6.88 23.43
C ARG A 119 -1.15 7.63 22.44
N GLU A 120 -2.36 7.13 22.18
CA GLU A 120 -3.32 7.76 21.28
C GLU A 120 -3.75 9.14 21.79
N LEU A 121 -4.25 9.20 23.04
CA LEU A 121 -4.68 10.45 23.67
C LEU A 121 -3.52 11.45 23.76
N ARG A 122 -2.33 10.99 24.19
CA ARG A 122 -1.15 11.87 24.32
C ARG A 122 -0.67 12.43 22.99
N ARG A 123 -0.72 11.65 21.90
CA ARG A 123 -0.16 12.05 20.59
C ARG A 123 -1.12 12.88 19.75
N ASN A 124 -2.42 12.83 20.05
CA ASN A 124 -3.48 13.39 19.21
C ASN A 124 -4.48 14.26 19.98
N ALA A 125 -4.21 14.58 21.26
CA ALA A 125 -4.89 15.69 21.93
C ALA A 125 -4.59 17.00 21.20
N ASP A 126 -5.53 17.93 21.22
CA ASP A 126 -5.30 19.29 20.76
C ASP A 126 -4.44 20.04 21.78
N ASP A 127 -3.33 20.62 21.34
CA ASP A 127 -2.41 21.34 22.23
C ASP A 127 -3.03 22.63 22.81
N ILE A 128 -4.05 23.17 22.13
CA ILE A 128 -4.72 24.42 22.48
C ILE A 128 -5.99 24.16 23.30
N SER A 129 -6.87 23.27 22.82
CA SER A 129 -8.16 23.01 23.47
C SER A 129 -8.10 21.87 24.49
N GLY A 130 -7.07 21.03 24.45
CA GLY A 130 -6.98 19.80 25.25
C GLY A 130 -7.98 18.72 24.83
N VAL A 131 -8.85 19.00 23.85
CA VAL A 131 -9.92 18.09 23.44
C VAL A 131 -9.37 17.04 22.49
N TYR A 132 -9.75 15.78 22.72
CA TYR A 132 -9.44 14.69 21.81
C TYR A 132 -10.46 14.62 20.66
N GLY A 133 -10.00 14.86 19.43
CA GLY A 133 -10.82 14.83 18.22
C GLY A 133 -10.55 13.59 17.33
N PRO A 134 -11.51 12.65 17.15
CA PRO A 134 -11.32 11.42 16.39
C PRO A 134 -10.85 11.61 14.94
N HIS A 135 -11.49 12.53 14.20
CA HIS A 135 -11.18 12.79 12.80
C HIS A 135 -9.79 13.41 12.63
N ARG A 136 -9.44 14.39 13.47
CA ARG A 136 -8.10 14.98 13.50
C ARG A 136 -7.05 13.92 13.81
N ALA A 137 -7.30 13.09 14.81
CA ALA A 137 -6.40 12.02 15.21
C ALA A 137 -6.16 11.01 14.06
N GLN A 138 -7.20 10.67 13.31
CA GLN A 138 -7.10 9.83 12.10
C GLN A 138 -6.27 10.54 11.01
N GLN A 139 -6.52 11.82 10.74
CA GLN A 139 -5.75 12.60 9.77
C GLN A 139 -4.26 12.67 10.17
N MET A 140 -3.94 12.93 11.43
CA MET A 140 -2.56 12.94 11.92
C MET A 140 -1.90 11.55 11.81
N ALA A 141 -2.61 10.48 12.14
CA ALA A 141 -2.12 9.12 11.99
C ALA A 141 -1.81 8.80 10.51
N THR A 142 -2.70 9.15 9.59
CA THR A 142 -2.47 8.97 8.15
C THR A 142 -1.32 9.83 7.63
N HIS A 143 -1.17 11.06 8.11
CA HIS A 143 -0.05 11.93 7.76
C HIS A 143 1.29 11.34 8.22
N ARG A 144 1.37 10.82 9.44
CA ARG A 144 2.59 10.16 9.98
C ARG A 144 2.95 8.87 9.23
N LEU A 145 1.97 8.16 8.68
CA LEU A 145 2.21 7.00 7.82
C LEU A 145 2.85 7.37 6.49
N LYS A 146 2.64 8.61 6.00
CA LYS A 146 3.38 9.13 4.84
C LYS A 146 4.83 9.28 5.29
N ARG A 147 5.70 8.37 4.85
CA ARG A 147 7.15 8.48 5.01
C ARG A 147 7.74 9.14 3.75
N PRO A 148 7.91 10.47 3.68
CA PRO A 148 8.72 11.07 2.64
C PRO A 148 10.18 10.69 2.93
N LYS A 149 10.69 9.62 2.31
CA LYS A 149 12.13 9.43 2.22
C LYS A 149 12.64 10.48 1.23
N PRO A 150 13.54 11.40 1.60
CA PRO A 150 14.33 12.08 0.58
C PRO A 150 15.08 11.02 -0.21
N ARG A 151 14.99 11.06 -1.55
CA ARG A 151 15.83 10.23 -2.42
C ARG A 151 17.25 10.77 -2.31
N VAL A 152 18.06 10.22 -1.42
CA VAL A 152 19.50 10.46 -1.47
C VAL A 152 20.11 9.41 -2.40
N LEU A 153 20.20 9.77 -3.68
CA LEU A 153 21.30 9.35 -4.56
C LEU A 153 21.75 10.63 -5.27
N ARG A 154 22.61 11.40 -4.62
CA ARG A 154 23.51 12.30 -5.33
C ARG A 154 24.70 11.42 -5.72
N CYS A 155 24.77 10.96 -6.96
CA CYS A 155 26.05 10.54 -7.50
C CYS A 155 26.87 11.82 -7.68
N PRO A 156 28.03 11.97 -7.03
CA PRO A 156 28.99 12.97 -7.47
C PRO A 156 29.54 12.43 -8.80
N MET A 157 29.05 12.95 -9.92
CA MET A 157 29.87 12.98 -11.12
C MET A 157 30.87 14.12 -10.90
N GLU A 158 31.86 13.89 -10.05
CA GLU A 158 33.00 14.78 -9.95
C GLU A 158 33.95 14.43 -11.08
N SER A 159 34.06 15.40 -11.97
CA SER A 159 35.09 15.59 -12.97
C SER A 159 36.49 15.32 -12.39
N GLY A 160 36.94 14.07 -12.47
CA GLY A 160 38.34 13.71 -12.28
C GLY A 160 39.08 13.75 -13.61
N ARG A 161 39.79 14.84 -13.86
CA ARG A 161 40.88 14.90 -14.84
C ARG A 161 41.88 13.79 -14.49
N TYR A 162 42.01 12.77 -15.32
CA TYR A 162 43.20 11.91 -15.30
C TYR A 162 44.27 12.61 -16.13
N GLU A 163 45.19 13.29 -15.43
CA GLU A 163 46.46 13.68 -16.03
C GLU A 163 47.23 12.41 -16.34
N ILE A 164 47.55 12.20 -17.63
CA ILE A 164 48.45 11.15 -18.08
C ILE A 164 49.86 11.62 -17.71
N GLY A 165 50.23 11.41 -16.44
CA GLY A 165 51.57 11.66 -15.93
C GLY A 165 52.55 10.66 -16.53
N ALA A 166 53.54 11.18 -17.24
CA ALA A 166 54.65 10.45 -17.83
C ALA A 166 55.42 9.63 -16.80
N SER A 167 55.36 8.30 -16.90
CA SER A 167 56.47 7.36 -16.61
C SER A 167 55.95 5.93 -16.75
N GLY A 168 56.34 5.28 -17.84
CA GLY A 168 56.04 3.88 -18.09
C GLY A 168 56.80 3.00 -17.10
N GLN A 169 56.09 2.43 -16.13
CA GLN A 169 56.49 1.21 -15.45
C GLN A 169 55.27 0.32 -15.20
N THR A 170 55.19 -0.77 -15.96
CA THR A 170 54.29 -1.90 -15.73
C THR A 170 54.95 -2.85 -14.74
N TYR A 171 54.27 -3.17 -13.63
CA TYR A 171 54.64 -4.30 -12.77
C TYR A 171 53.69 -5.46 -13.06
N GLU A 172 54.21 -6.59 -13.55
CA GLU A 172 53.50 -7.87 -13.55
C GLU A 172 53.59 -8.51 -12.16
N ARG A 173 52.48 -9.11 -11.72
CA ARG A 173 52.37 -9.86 -10.46
C ARG A 173 52.39 -11.37 -10.76
N PRO A 174 52.90 -12.19 -9.82
CA PRO A 174 53.35 -13.57 -10.05
C PRO A 174 52.22 -14.55 -10.39
#